data_AF-A0AAU9X208-F1
#
_entry.id   AF-A0AAU9X208-F1
#
_cell.length_a   1.000
_cell.length_b   1.000
_cell.length_c   1.000
_cell.angle_alpha   90.00
_cell.angle_beta   90.00
_cell.angle_gamma   90.00
#
_symmetry.space_group_name_H-M   'P 1'
#
loop_
_entity.id
_entity.type
_entity.pdbx_description
1 polymer ?
#
loop_
_entity_poly.entity_id
_entity_poly.type
_entity_poly.pdbx_seq_one_letter_code
_entity_poly.pdbx_strand_id
1 'polypeptide(L)'
;RAIITAKARVDQHPNWDGFKRGRRIQAEHAVDLHHETRVPRGPCGYDELRAFPLAPSLYDYQILLCNATRRYVVTSFGPPSLKQLVLLYDDGHYNVITSLPGFFGTSYFCVRCLKPYNNQGHHACDN
;
A
#
# COMPACT_ATOMS: atom_id res chain seq x y z
N ARG A 1 -8.55 -4.14 -5.06
CA ARG A 1 -9.09 -4.64 -3.77
C ARG A 1 -8.12 -4.44 -2.60
N ALA A 2 -6.87 -4.90 -2.67
CA ALA A 2 -5.91 -4.77 -1.57
C ALA A 2 -5.69 -3.32 -1.10
N ILE A 3 -5.61 -2.35 -2.03
CA ILE A 3 -5.53 -0.91 -1.73
C ILE A 3 -6.67 -0.47 -0.79
N ILE A 4 -7.91 -0.87 -1.07
CA ILE A 4 -9.08 -0.53 -0.27
C ILE A 4 -9.00 -1.15 1.14
N THR A 5 -8.54 -2.39 1.25
CA THR A 5 -8.31 -3.02 2.55
C THR A 5 -7.21 -2.30 3.33
N ALA A 6 -6.10 -1.92 2.68
CA ALA A 6 -5.05 -1.14 3.32
C ALA A 6 -5.57 0.22 3.80
N LYS A 7 -6.37 0.91 2.98
CA LYS A 7 -7.01 2.18 3.34
C LYS A 7 -7.89 2.04 4.59
N ALA A 8 -8.80 1.05 4.59
CA ALA A 8 -9.66 0.77 5.73
C ALA A 8 -8.86 0.46 7.00
N ARG A 9 -7.69 -0.19 6.88
CA ARG A 9 -6.80 -0.45 8.02
C ARG A 9 -6.17 0.83 8.56
N VAL A 10 -5.64 1.68 7.68
CA VAL A 10 -4.98 2.96 8.02
C VAL A 10 -5.98 3.91 8.67
N ASP A 11 -7.19 3.99 8.14
CA ASP A 11 -8.27 4.85 8.66
C ASP A 11 -8.93 4.30 9.92
N GLN A 12 -8.55 3.12 10.39
CA GLN A 12 -9.20 2.42 11.51
C GLN A 12 -10.72 2.31 11.30
N HIS A 13 -11.13 1.98 10.08
CA HIS A 13 -12.53 2.00 9.68
C HIS A 13 -13.39 1.10 10.61
N PRO A 14 -14.55 1.56 11.10
CA PRO A 14 -15.36 0.82 12.09
C PRO A 14 -15.79 -0.56 11.59
N ASN A 15 -16.04 -0.70 10.29
CA ASN A 15 -16.31 -1.98 9.62
C ASN A 15 -15.05 -2.68 9.09
N TRP A 16 -13.94 -2.68 9.84
CA TRP A 16 -12.68 -3.32 9.43
C TRP A 16 -12.88 -4.78 8.97
N ASP A 17 -13.68 -5.55 9.70
CA ASP A 17 -13.97 -6.95 9.39
C ASP A 17 -14.62 -7.13 8.02
N GLY A 18 -15.43 -6.17 7.57
CA GLY A 18 -16.01 -6.18 6.22
C GLY A 18 -14.95 -6.08 5.13
N PHE A 19 -13.96 -5.22 5.31
CA PHE A 19 -12.84 -5.04 4.38
C PHE A 19 -11.84 -6.20 4.42
N LYS A 20 -11.55 -6.72 5.62
CA LYS A 20 -10.62 -7.84 5.81
C LYS A 20 -11.16 -9.14 5.20
N ARG A 21 -12.44 -9.45 5.39
CA ARG A 21 -13.09 -10.66 4.86
C ARG A 21 -13.50 -10.53 3.38
N GLY A 22 -13.22 -9.40 2.76
CA GLY A 22 -13.53 -9.13 1.36
C GLY A 22 -15.02 -9.15 1.03
N ARG A 23 -15.85 -8.62 1.93
CA ARG A 23 -17.30 -8.49 1.71
C ARG A 23 -17.61 -7.46 0.63
N ARG A 24 -18.89 -7.37 0.25
CA ARG A 24 -19.41 -6.46 -0.79
C ARG A 24 -18.87 -5.03 -0.71
N ILE A 25 -18.78 -4.46 0.50
CA ILE A 25 -18.20 -3.13 0.74
C ILE A 25 -16.79 -2.96 0.16
N GLN A 26 -15.91 -3.97 0.30
CA GLN A 26 -14.56 -3.90 -0.24
C GLN A 26 -14.56 -3.91 -1.78
N ALA A 27 -15.51 -4.60 -2.40
CA ALA A 27 -15.65 -4.66 -3.85
C ALA A 27 -16.22 -3.36 -4.42
N GLU A 28 -17.23 -2.78 -3.76
CA GLU A 28 -17.85 -1.51 -4.14
C GLU A 28 -16.82 -0.38 -4.15
N HIS A 29 -16.12 -0.18 -3.03
CA HIS A 29 -15.04 0.82 -2.95
C HIS A 29 -13.90 0.57 -3.95
N ALA A 30 -13.64 -0.70 -4.33
CA ALA A 30 -12.65 -0.98 -5.36
C ALA A 30 -13.14 -0.58 -6.75
N VAL A 31 -14.42 -0.77 -7.04
CA VAL A 31 -15.07 -0.31 -8.28
C VAL A 31 -15.05 1.21 -8.35
N ASP A 32 -15.37 1.90 -7.26
CA ASP A 32 -15.33 3.37 -7.18
C ASP A 32 -13.93 3.91 -7.49
N LEU A 33 -12.89 3.31 -6.92
CA LEU A 33 -11.50 3.69 -7.20
C LEU A 33 -11.12 3.53 -8.69
N HIS A 34 -11.62 2.49 -9.35
CA HIS A 34 -11.44 2.32 -10.80
C HIS A 34 -12.17 3.42 -11.59
N HIS A 35 -13.38 3.80 -11.17
CA HIS A 35 -14.12 4.89 -11.81
C HIS A 35 -13.43 6.25 -11.63
N GLU A 36 -12.96 6.56 -10.42
CA GLU A 36 -12.26 7.81 -10.10
C GLU A 36 -11.00 8.01 -10.96
N THR A 37 -10.26 6.93 -11.19
CA THR A 37 -8.99 6.97 -11.94
C THR A 37 -9.11 6.64 -13.41
N ARG A 38 -10.31 6.25 -13.86
CA ARG A 38 -10.57 5.71 -15.22
C ARG A 38 -9.67 4.53 -15.58
N VAL A 39 -9.12 3.83 -14.58
CA VAL A 39 -8.35 2.61 -14.78
C VAL A 39 -9.32 1.46 -15.02
N PRO A 40 -9.25 0.76 -16.17
CA PRO A 40 -10.09 -0.41 -16.41
C PRO A 40 -9.93 -1.49 -15.33
N ARG A 41 -11.00 -2.21 -15.04
CA ARG A 41 -10.92 -3.39 -14.15
C ARG A 41 -10.19 -4.51 -14.87
N GLY A 42 -9.18 -5.09 -14.23
CA GLY A 42 -8.37 -6.15 -14.81
C GLY A 42 -7.13 -6.45 -13.96
N PRO A 43 -6.12 -7.13 -14.53
CA PRO A 43 -4.81 -7.24 -13.92
C PRO A 43 -4.27 -5.85 -13.59
N CYS A 44 -3.71 -5.71 -12.39
CA CYS A 44 -3.17 -4.45 -11.91
C CYS A 44 -1.64 -4.56 -11.87
N GLY A 45 -0.97 -3.77 -12.69
CA GLY A 45 0.48 -3.63 -12.74
C GLY A 45 0.94 -2.28 -12.23
N TYR A 46 2.16 -1.89 -12.62
CA TYR A 46 2.78 -0.66 -12.13
C TYR A 46 2.11 0.59 -12.71
N ASP A 47 1.55 0.51 -13.92
CA ASP A 47 0.88 1.65 -14.55
C ASP A 47 -0.40 2.01 -13.78
N GLU A 48 -1.20 1.00 -13.40
CA GLU A 48 -2.37 1.18 -12.56
C GLU A 48 -1.98 1.68 -11.15
N LEU A 49 -0.90 1.14 -10.57
CA LEU A 49 -0.39 1.60 -9.27
C LEU A 49 0.12 3.04 -9.29
N ARG A 50 0.57 3.57 -10.44
CA ARG A 50 0.88 5.00 -10.60
C ARG A 50 -0.38 5.87 -10.69
N ALA A 51 -1.47 5.34 -11.23
CA ALA A 51 -2.72 6.06 -11.39
C ALA A 51 -3.55 6.13 -10.09
N PHE A 52 -3.63 5.04 -9.32
CA PHE A 52 -4.48 4.99 -8.12
C PHE A 52 -4.23 6.09 -7.06
N PRO A 53 -2.97 6.46 -6.72
CA PRO A 53 -2.73 7.56 -5.79
C PRO A 53 -3.23 8.92 -6.26
N LEU A 54 -3.57 9.07 -7.55
CA LEU A 54 -4.12 10.30 -8.12
C LEU A 54 -5.65 10.39 -7.95
N ALA A 55 -6.28 9.33 -7.44
CA ALA A 55 -7.72 9.32 -7.19
C ALA A 55 -8.11 10.33 -6.10
N PRO A 56 -9.24 11.04 -6.22
CA PRO A 56 -9.73 11.92 -5.17
C PRO A 56 -9.90 11.21 -3.82
N SER A 57 -10.25 9.92 -3.79
CA SER A 57 -10.36 9.16 -2.53
C SER A 57 -9.02 8.76 -1.90
N LEU A 58 -7.91 8.92 -2.63
CA LEU A 58 -6.55 8.54 -2.22
C LEU A 58 -5.53 9.69 -2.25
N TYR A 59 -5.97 10.94 -2.45
CA TYR A 59 -5.07 12.08 -2.64
C TYR A 59 -4.09 12.33 -1.47
N ASP A 60 -4.47 11.96 -0.24
CA ASP A 60 -3.66 12.08 0.98
C ASP A 60 -2.96 10.76 1.36
N TYR A 61 -2.89 9.78 0.45
CA TYR A 61 -2.24 8.49 0.70
C TYR A 61 -1.04 8.27 -0.22
N GLN A 62 -0.08 7.49 0.26
CA GLN A 62 1.02 6.96 -0.54
C GLN A 62 0.91 5.44 -0.59
N ILE A 63 1.09 4.82 -1.76
CA ILE A 63 1.13 3.37 -1.87
C ILE A 63 2.59 2.92 -1.78
N LEU A 64 2.88 1.97 -0.90
CA LEU A 64 4.18 1.31 -0.80
C LEU A 64 4.03 -0.16 -1.21
N LEU A 65 4.69 -0.54 -2.29
CA LEU A 65 4.67 -1.91 -2.80
C LEU A 65 5.95 -2.64 -2.42
N CYS A 66 5.85 -3.67 -1.59
CA CYS A 66 6.89 -4.66 -1.39
C CYS A 66 6.70 -5.79 -2.42
N ASN A 67 7.69 -6.02 -3.29
CA ASN A 67 7.57 -7.00 -4.36
C ASN A 67 8.39 -8.27 -4.08
N ALA A 68 7.73 -9.38 -3.77
CA ALA A 68 8.37 -10.65 -3.46
C ALA A 68 9.19 -11.20 -4.64
N THR A 69 8.74 -10.96 -5.88
CA THR A 69 9.46 -11.39 -7.09
C THR A 69 10.73 -10.57 -7.36
N ARG A 70 10.91 -9.46 -6.63
CA ARG A 70 12.07 -8.57 -6.72
C ARG A 70 12.79 -8.45 -5.38
N ARG A 71 13.00 -9.57 -4.69
CA ARG A 71 13.73 -9.63 -3.40
C ARG A 71 13.16 -8.68 -2.35
N TYR A 72 11.83 -8.53 -2.31
CA TYR A 72 11.11 -7.67 -1.37
C TYR A 72 11.48 -6.18 -1.48
N VAL A 73 11.99 -5.73 -2.62
CA VAL A 73 12.23 -4.30 -2.87
C VAL A 73 10.93 -3.53 -2.68
N VAL A 74 11.01 -2.43 -1.93
CA VAL A 74 9.88 -1.53 -1.69
C VAL A 74 9.92 -0.40 -2.71
N THR A 75 8.81 -0.14 -3.39
CA THR A 75 8.63 0.96 -4.33
C THR A 75 7.46 1.82 -3.89
N SER A 76 7.63 3.14 -3.90
CA SER A 76 6.57 4.08 -3.60
C SER A 76 5.84 4.56 -4.85
N PHE A 77 4.52 4.72 -4.75
CA PHE A 77 3.69 5.33 -5.78
C PHE A 77 2.86 6.45 -5.16
N GLY A 78 2.78 7.58 -5.88
CA GLY A 78 2.17 8.81 -5.39
C GLY A 78 3.12 9.67 -4.54
N PRO A 79 2.68 10.89 -4.17
CA PRO A 79 3.46 11.80 -3.35
C PRO A 79 3.73 11.21 -1.94
N PRO A 80 4.82 11.61 -1.28
CA PRO A 80 5.07 11.23 0.11
C PRO A 80 3.89 11.60 1.03
N SER A 81 3.43 10.65 1.83
CA SER A 81 2.35 10.85 2.80
C SER A 81 2.63 10.10 4.10
N LEU A 82 2.04 10.60 5.20
CA LEU A 82 1.97 9.90 6.48
C LEU A 82 1.01 8.71 6.43
N LYS A 83 0.01 8.74 5.55
CA LYS A 83 -0.93 7.63 5.36
C LYS A 83 -0.42 6.68 4.29
N GLN A 84 0.29 5.65 4.72
CA GLN A 84 0.94 4.69 3.83
C GLN A 84 0.11 3.41 3.67
N LEU A 85 -0.23 3.09 2.43
CA LEU A 85 -0.92 1.87 2.04
C LEU A 85 0.12 0.83 1.63
N VAL A 86 0.51 -0.02 2.57
CA VAL A 86 1.58 -1.01 2.35
C VAL A 86 1.00 -2.30 1.78
N LEU A 87 1.49 -2.69 0.60
CA LEU A 87 1.08 -3.88 -0.13
C LEU A 87 2.26 -4.83 -0.32
N LEU A 88 1.99 -6.14 -0.24
CA LEU A 88 2.87 -7.20 -0.71
C LEU A 88 2.36 -7.68 -2.07
N TYR A 89 3.21 -7.72 -3.08
CA TYR A 89 2.96 -8.45 -4.32
C TYR A 89 3.70 -9.76 -4.31
N ASP A 90 2.96 -10.86 -4.40
CA ASP A 90 3.47 -12.23 -4.45
C ASP A 90 2.60 -13.06 -5.38
N ASP A 91 3.23 -13.71 -6.36
CA ASP A 91 2.60 -14.59 -7.36
C ASP A 91 1.26 -14.08 -7.94
N GLY A 92 1.25 -12.85 -8.48
CA GLY A 92 0.04 -12.27 -9.09
C GLY A 92 -1.01 -11.76 -8.10
N HIS A 93 -0.78 -11.90 -6.80
CA HIS A 93 -1.67 -11.46 -5.75
C HIS A 93 -1.10 -10.28 -4.96
N TYR A 94 -2.00 -9.35 -4.61
CA TYR A 94 -1.70 -8.26 -3.70
C TYR A 94 -2.29 -8.53 -2.32
N ASN A 95 -1.44 -8.53 -1.30
CA ASN A 95 -1.80 -8.66 0.11
C ASN A 95 -1.49 -7.35 0.86
N VAL A 96 -2.13 -7.14 2.01
CA VAL A 96 -1.89 -5.96 2.85
C VAL A 96 -0.84 -6.29 3.90
N ILE A 97 0.18 -5.45 4.02
CA ILE A 97 1.13 -5.47 5.14
C ILE A 97 0.67 -4.44 6.16
N THR A 98 0.53 -4.83 7.44
CA THR A 98 0.09 -3.91 8.50
C THR A 98 1.21 -3.06 9.08
N SER A 99 2.46 -3.50 8.95
CA SER A 99 3.65 -2.77 9.39
C SER A 99 4.89 -3.24 8.64
N LEU A 100 5.65 -2.32 8.04
CA LEU A 100 6.91 -2.64 7.38
C LEU A 100 7.96 -3.20 8.36
N PRO A 101 8.19 -2.62 9.56
CA PRO A 101 9.14 -3.20 10.52
C PRO A 101 8.78 -4.64 10.90
N GLY A 102 7.51 -4.90 11.22
CA GLY A 102 7.05 -6.26 11.55
C GLY A 102 7.18 -7.26 10.38
N PHE A 103 7.02 -6.81 9.14
CA PHE A 103 7.21 -7.65 7.96
C PHE A 103 8.70 -8.00 7.73
N PHE A 104 9.59 -7.01 7.88
CA PHE A 104 11.04 -7.21 7.70
C PHE A 104 11.76 -7.76 8.94
N GLY A 105 11.06 -7.92 10.08
CA GLY A 105 11.67 -8.33 11.34
C GLY A 105 12.67 -7.31 11.89
N THR A 106 12.42 -6.02 11.66
CA THR A 106 13.28 -4.92 12.12
C THR A 106 12.56 -4.00 13.09
N SER A 107 13.32 -3.21 13.84
CA SER A 107 12.75 -2.24 14.79
C SER A 107 12.12 -1.04 14.05
N TYR A 108 12.69 -0.64 12.93
CA TYR A 108 12.29 0.55 12.20
C TYR A 108 12.34 0.36 10.68
N PHE A 109 11.70 1.26 9.96
CA PHE A 109 11.72 1.33 8.50
C PHE A 109 11.78 2.79 8.06
N CYS A 110 12.73 3.13 7.18
CA CYS A 110 12.87 4.48 6.67
C CYS A 110 12.06 4.62 5.38
N VAL A 111 11.03 5.46 5.43
CA VAL A 111 10.14 5.70 4.29
C VAL A 111 10.74 6.63 3.23
N ARG A 112 11.86 7.31 3.54
CA ARG A 112 12.59 8.16 2.59
C ARG A 112 13.45 7.36 1.63
N CYS A 113 14.24 6.43 2.15
CA CYS A 113 15.12 5.58 1.34
C CYS A 113 14.58 4.16 1.12
N LEU A 114 13.42 3.85 1.71
CA LEU A 114 12.70 2.58 1.61
C LEU A 114 13.52 1.38 2.12
N LYS A 115 14.26 1.55 3.23
CA LYS A 115 15.11 0.52 3.83
C LYS A 115 14.74 0.23 5.30
N PRO A 116 14.75 -1.05 5.72
CA PRO A 116 14.61 -1.41 7.13
C PRO A 116 15.90 -1.13 7.92
N TYR A 117 15.79 -0.86 9.22
CA TYR A 117 16.94 -0.65 10.12
C TYR A 117 16.58 -0.95 11.59
N ASN A 118 17.57 -1.20 12.44
CA ASN A 118 17.35 -1.67 13.82
C ASN A 118 17.66 -0.64 14.92
N ASN A 119 18.55 0.32 14.65
CA ASN A 119 19.04 1.25 15.65
C ASN A 119 18.45 2.64 15.41
N GLN A 120 17.70 3.17 16.38
CA GLN A 120 17.11 4.50 16.30
C GLN A 120 18.20 5.56 16.16
N GLY A 121 18.05 6.50 15.23
CA GLY A 121 19.00 7.60 15.01
C GLY A 121 20.30 7.22 14.28
N HIS A 122 20.57 5.93 14.06
CA HIS A 122 21.76 5.43 13.35
C HIS A 122 21.47 5.11 11.87
N HIS A 123 20.36 5.63 11.34
CA HIS A 123 20.02 5.48 9.94
C HIS A 123 20.42 6.73 9.15
N ALA A 124 21.43 6.60 8.30
CA ALA A 124 21.76 7.59 7.30
C ALA A 124 20.99 7.28 6.01
N CYS A 125 20.20 8.25 5.54
CA CYS A 125 19.67 8.21 4.18
C CYS A 125 20.75 8.70 3.23
N ASP A 126 21.16 7.89 2.27
CA ASP A 126 21.87 8.39 1.09
C ASP A 126 20.83 9.14 0.24
N ASN A 127 21.07 10.43 -0.02
CA ASN A 127 20.19 11.29 -0.83
C ASN A 127 20.18 10.86 -2.30
#